data_AF-A0A2W5ZNZ3-F1
#
_entry.id   AF-A0A2W5ZNZ3-F1
#
_cell.length_a   1.000
_cell.length_b   1.000
_cell.length_c   1.000
_cell.angle_alpha   90.00
_cell.angle_beta   90.00
_cell.angle_gamma   90.00
#
_symmetry.space_group_name_H-M   'P 1'
#
loop_
_entity.id
_entity.type
_entity.pdbx_description
1 polymer ?
#
loop_
_entity_poly.entity_id
_entity_poly.type
_entity_poly.pdbx_seq_one_letter_code
_entity_poly.pdbx_strand_id
1 'polypeptide(L)'
;MNRLTEEALRALARAKTVEAVGTALELLPDGDPRARQALLERYGALAADRRRPDPDCQLRAALLRGLRGRALASDVPLLEEALHTYEIRPRNEVAGGLRAAALLVLADLDEALAAFHAVRILGDRHTSEMSGEPAVTAARLLSSQGHSLVLYQALRGGAIKPELAAACFEGLAGAPASVLAALAEEHWREYAGAALLALVDLLLTHPDAGRLSGVLAGIVEEAADLDIVRYAATAMVAGRKPPLIEALETRANLPGRRGELVREALTLLPT
;
A
#
# COMPACT_ATOMS: atom_id res chain seq x y z
N MET A 1 26.22 29.23 -16.76
CA MET A 1 25.36 28.03 -16.80
C MET A 1 26.23 26.82 -16.47
N ASN A 2 25.86 26.00 -15.49
CA ASN A 2 26.70 24.91 -15.01
C ASN A 2 26.73 23.76 -16.05
N ARG A 3 27.92 23.37 -16.51
CA ARG A 3 28.12 22.29 -17.48
C ARG A 3 27.48 20.97 -17.02
N LEU A 4 27.52 20.70 -15.71
CA LEU A 4 26.93 19.52 -15.11
C LEU A 4 25.40 19.47 -15.31
N THR A 5 24.71 20.60 -15.15
CA THR A 5 23.25 20.70 -15.33
C THR A 5 22.84 20.42 -16.77
N GLU A 6 23.61 20.91 -17.75
CA GLU A 6 23.35 20.62 -19.18
C GLU A 6 23.62 19.16 -19.55
N GLU A 7 24.59 18.53 -18.90
CA GLU A 7 24.85 17.09 -19.07
C GLU A 7 23.74 16.25 -18.44
N ALA A 8 23.25 16.64 -17.25
CA ALA A 8 22.14 15.99 -16.57
C ALA A 8 20.81 16.11 -17.36
N LEU A 9 20.46 17.29 -17.89
CA LEU A 9 19.28 17.46 -18.75
C LEU A 9 19.37 16.61 -20.02
N ARG A 10 20.55 16.52 -20.65
CA ARG A 10 20.77 15.66 -21.82
C ARG A 10 20.68 14.17 -21.47
N ALA A 11 21.17 13.77 -20.29
CA ALA A 11 21.04 12.41 -19.80
C ALA A 11 19.57 12.05 -19.58
N LEU A 12 18.80 12.94 -18.94
CA LEU A 12 17.38 12.76 -18.68
C LEU A 12 16.57 12.61 -19.98
N ALA A 13 16.79 13.51 -20.95
CA ALA A 13 16.14 13.47 -22.26
C ALA A 13 16.43 12.19 -23.07
N ARG A 14 17.51 11.47 -22.74
CA ARG A 14 17.93 10.24 -23.43
C ARG A 14 17.83 9.00 -22.55
N ALA A 15 17.30 9.12 -21.33
CA ALA A 15 17.28 8.04 -20.35
C ALA A 15 16.51 6.83 -20.91
N LYS A 16 17.13 5.66 -20.82
CA LYS A 16 16.55 4.37 -21.26
C LYS A 16 16.23 3.43 -20.11
N THR A 17 16.63 3.78 -18.89
CA THR A 17 16.43 2.97 -17.69
C THR A 17 15.95 3.85 -16.55
N VAL A 18 15.37 3.24 -15.53
CA VAL A 18 14.88 3.93 -14.32
C VAL A 18 16.02 4.59 -13.57
N GLU A 19 17.16 3.91 -13.47
CA GLU A 19 18.37 4.38 -12.79
C GLU A 19 18.95 5.61 -13.48
N ALA A 20 18.92 5.65 -14.82
CA ALA A 20 19.37 6.80 -15.59
C ALA A 20 18.48 8.04 -15.34
N VAL A 21 17.17 7.86 -15.16
CA VAL A 21 16.26 8.94 -14.75
C VAL A 21 16.63 9.45 -13.36
N GLY A 22 16.76 8.55 -12.37
CA GLY A 22 17.13 8.91 -11.00
C GLY A 22 18.46 9.66 -10.92
N THR A 23 19.50 9.11 -11.54
CA THR A 23 20.85 9.70 -11.57
C THR A 23 20.84 11.09 -12.21
N ALA A 24 20.10 11.27 -13.30
CA ALA A 24 20.00 12.57 -13.95
C ALA A 24 19.28 13.59 -13.06
N LEU A 25 18.22 13.19 -12.35
CA LEU A 25 17.48 14.08 -11.45
C LEU A 25 18.30 14.49 -10.22
N GLU A 26 19.12 13.59 -9.65
CA GLU A 26 20.01 13.90 -8.52
C GLU A 26 21.08 14.96 -8.85
N LEU A 27 21.48 15.03 -10.12
CA LEU A 27 22.47 16.00 -10.60
C LEU A 27 21.86 17.36 -10.97
N LEU A 28 20.53 17.46 -11.05
CA LEU A 28 19.84 18.71 -11.35
C LEU A 28 19.60 19.51 -10.06
N PRO A 29 19.76 20.85 -10.09
CA PRO A 29 19.35 21.68 -8.97
C PRO A 29 17.87 21.50 -8.64
N ASP A 30 17.54 21.50 -7.36
CA ASP A 30 16.15 21.50 -6.91
C ASP A 30 15.39 22.69 -7.49
N GLY A 31 14.20 22.41 -8.03
CA GLY A 31 13.35 23.43 -8.64
C GLY A 31 13.78 23.92 -10.03
N ASP A 32 14.77 23.32 -10.71
CA ASP A 32 15.08 23.69 -12.10
C ASP A 32 13.87 23.40 -13.02
N PRO A 33 13.21 24.43 -13.59
CA PRO A 33 11.99 24.24 -14.38
C PRO A 33 12.22 23.44 -15.66
N ARG A 34 13.47 23.36 -16.15
CA ARG A 34 13.83 22.59 -17.34
C ARG A 34 13.78 21.08 -17.08
N ALA A 35 13.91 20.65 -15.83
CA ALA A 35 13.76 19.26 -15.45
C ALA A 35 12.35 18.75 -15.77
N ARG A 36 11.31 19.53 -15.40
CA ARG A 36 9.91 19.23 -15.72
C ARG A 36 9.71 19.06 -17.22
N GLN A 37 10.20 20.02 -18.02
CA GLN A 37 10.06 19.96 -19.47
C GLN A 37 10.73 18.72 -20.06
N ALA A 38 11.95 18.40 -19.64
CA ALA A 38 12.68 17.22 -20.10
C ALA A 38 11.98 15.90 -19.72
N LEU A 39 11.37 15.82 -18.53
CA LEU A 39 10.57 14.68 -18.08
C LEU A 39 9.34 14.47 -18.98
N LEU A 40 8.59 15.55 -19.24
CA LEU A 40 7.37 15.52 -20.06
C LEU A 40 7.68 15.16 -21.51
N GLU A 41 8.72 15.75 -22.10
CA GLU A 41 9.16 15.43 -23.46
C GLU A 41 9.57 13.97 -23.57
N ARG A 42 10.35 13.46 -22.60
CA ARG A 42 10.77 12.06 -22.59
C ARG A 42 9.58 11.11 -22.42
N TYR A 43 8.64 11.44 -21.54
CA TYR A 43 7.42 10.67 -21.34
C TYR A 43 6.60 10.61 -22.62
N GLY A 44 6.33 11.76 -23.24
CA GLY A 44 5.56 11.85 -24.48
C GLY A 44 6.22 11.07 -25.62
N ALA A 45 7.55 11.13 -25.74
CA ALA A 45 8.29 10.36 -26.74
C ALA A 45 8.14 8.84 -26.56
N LEU A 46 8.10 8.35 -25.32
CA LEU A 46 7.89 6.92 -25.01
C LEU A 46 6.44 6.52 -25.28
N ALA A 47 5.47 7.31 -24.82
CA ALA A 47 4.05 7.05 -25.01
C ALA A 47 3.66 7.00 -26.51
N ALA A 48 4.30 7.81 -27.35
CA ALA A 48 4.06 7.85 -28.79
C ALA A 48 4.82 6.76 -29.58
N ASP A 49 5.86 6.12 -29.02
CA ASP A 49 6.67 5.14 -29.75
C ASP A 49 5.93 3.80 -29.89
N ARG A 50 5.48 3.51 -31.11
CA ARG A 50 4.78 2.25 -31.45
C ARG A 50 5.58 0.99 -31.15
N ARG A 51 6.91 1.08 -31.04
CA ARG A 51 7.78 -0.05 -30.72
C ARG A 51 7.74 -0.42 -29.23
N ARG A 52 7.16 0.43 -28.38
CA ARG A 52 7.04 0.24 -26.93
C ARG A 52 8.38 -0.13 -26.27
N PRO A 53 9.36 0.78 -26.29
CA PRO A 53 10.68 0.51 -25.71
C PRO A 53 10.66 0.29 -24.19
N ASP A 54 9.56 0.63 -23.51
CA ASP A 54 9.28 0.42 -22.09
C ASP A 54 8.05 -0.49 -21.88
N PRO A 55 8.15 -1.79 -22.19
CA PRO A 55 7.00 -2.69 -22.32
C PRO A 55 6.35 -3.11 -20.99
N ASP A 56 6.91 -2.65 -19.87
CA ASP A 56 6.42 -2.81 -18.50
C ASP A 56 6.06 -1.44 -17.86
N CYS A 57 6.09 -0.37 -18.65
CA CYS A 57 5.85 1.00 -18.25
C CYS A 57 6.78 1.53 -17.12
N GLN A 58 7.84 0.82 -16.74
CA GLN A 58 8.67 1.21 -15.59
C GLN A 58 9.40 2.53 -15.84
N LEU A 59 9.87 2.75 -17.07
CA LEU A 59 10.51 4.00 -17.44
C LEU A 59 9.53 5.17 -17.41
N ARG A 60 8.34 5.03 -18.00
CA ARG A 60 7.28 6.06 -17.90
C ARG A 60 6.86 6.32 -16.46
N ALA A 61 6.73 5.28 -15.62
CA ALA A 61 6.43 5.45 -14.20
C ALA A 61 7.54 6.23 -13.47
N ALA A 62 8.81 5.97 -13.76
CA ALA A 62 9.94 6.70 -13.18
C ALA A 62 9.94 8.19 -13.59
N LEU A 63 9.60 8.48 -14.85
CA LEU A 63 9.48 9.87 -15.32
C LEU A 63 8.34 10.61 -14.60
N LEU A 64 7.18 9.96 -14.40
CA LEU A 64 6.10 10.56 -13.62
C LEU A 64 6.51 10.77 -12.16
N ARG A 65 7.18 9.82 -11.51
CA ARG A 65 7.72 10.03 -10.15
C ARG A 65 8.66 11.24 -10.09
N GLY A 66 9.47 11.44 -11.13
CA GLY A 66 10.32 12.63 -11.27
C GLY A 66 9.55 13.95 -11.33
N LEU A 67 8.28 13.94 -11.76
CA LEU A 67 7.41 15.12 -11.80
C LEU A 67 6.85 15.52 -10.43
N ARG A 68 6.97 14.70 -9.38
CA ARG A 68 6.51 15.08 -8.04
C ARG A 68 7.19 16.38 -7.57
N GLY A 69 6.39 17.29 -7.03
CA GLY A 69 6.82 18.65 -6.66
C GLY A 69 7.25 19.55 -7.83
N ARG A 70 7.15 19.08 -9.08
CA ARG A 70 7.54 19.82 -10.30
C ARG A 70 6.39 19.97 -11.29
N ALA A 71 5.34 19.14 -11.21
CA ALA A 71 4.20 19.19 -12.09
C ALA A 71 3.41 20.50 -11.93
N LEU A 72 2.68 20.87 -12.98
CA LEU A 72 1.79 22.03 -13.01
C LEU A 72 0.36 21.58 -13.31
N ALA A 73 -0.63 22.43 -13.02
CA ALA A 73 -2.04 22.14 -13.34
C ALA A 73 -2.28 21.81 -14.83
N SER A 74 -1.45 22.34 -15.74
CA SER A 74 -1.50 21.98 -17.17
C SER A 74 -1.15 20.52 -17.48
N ASP A 75 -0.54 19.80 -16.53
CA ASP A 75 -0.14 18.39 -16.67
C ASP A 75 -1.26 17.43 -16.29
N VAL A 76 -2.35 17.91 -15.66
CA VAL A 76 -3.47 17.08 -15.21
C VAL A 76 -4.01 16.16 -16.33
N PRO A 77 -4.27 16.65 -17.57
CA PRO A 77 -4.76 15.77 -18.64
C PRO A 77 -3.82 14.59 -18.95
N LEU A 78 -2.51 14.81 -18.91
CA LEU A 78 -1.51 13.74 -19.12
C LEU A 78 -1.53 12.73 -17.98
N LEU A 79 -1.68 13.19 -16.73
CA LEU A 79 -1.76 12.33 -15.56
C LEU A 79 -3.04 11.48 -15.56
N GLU A 80 -4.18 12.05 -15.97
CA GLU A 80 -5.42 11.30 -16.14
C GLU A 80 -5.33 10.26 -17.26
N GLU A 81 -4.67 10.57 -18.37
CA GLU A 81 -4.38 9.59 -19.42
C GLU A 81 -3.50 8.45 -18.88
N ALA A 82 -2.46 8.77 -18.11
CA ALA A 82 -1.61 7.77 -17.47
C ALA A 82 -2.38 6.89 -16.48
N LEU A 83 -3.30 7.46 -15.70
CA LEU A 83 -4.21 6.75 -14.79
C LEU A 83 -5.16 5.77 -15.50
N HIS A 84 -5.42 6.00 -16.78
CA HIS A 84 -6.27 5.16 -17.64
C HIS A 84 -5.47 4.26 -18.59
N THR A 85 -4.14 4.22 -18.44
CA THR A 85 -3.28 3.38 -19.28
C THR A 85 -3.25 1.95 -18.75
N TYR A 86 -3.62 1.00 -19.61
CA TYR A 86 -3.54 -0.44 -19.36
C TYR A 86 -2.64 -1.10 -20.41
N GLU A 87 -1.68 -1.90 -19.97
CA GLU A 87 -0.82 -2.70 -20.85
C GLU A 87 -0.97 -4.19 -20.53
N ILE A 88 -1.73 -4.87 -21.38
CA ILE A 88 -2.00 -6.30 -21.22
C ILE A 88 -0.90 -7.10 -21.93
N ARG A 89 -0.23 -7.95 -21.14
CA ARG A 89 0.70 -8.98 -21.61
C ARG A 89 0.05 -10.36 -21.43
N PRO A 90 0.58 -11.43 -22.05
CA PRO A 90 -0.08 -12.74 -22.06
C PRO A 90 -0.47 -13.33 -20.70
N ARG A 91 0.14 -12.87 -19.61
CA ARG A 91 -0.18 -13.32 -18.24
C ARG A 91 -0.82 -12.25 -17.37
N ASN A 92 -0.41 -10.98 -17.51
CA ASN A 92 -0.72 -9.92 -16.56
C ASN A 92 -0.90 -8.56 -17.24
N GLU A 93 -1.59 -7.65 -16.56
CA GLU A 93 -1.51 -6.21 -16.79
C GLU A 93 -0.25 -5.66 -16.12
N VAL A 94 0.52 -4.80 -16.80
CA VAL A 94 1.85 -4.35 -16.33
C VAL A 94 1.97 -2.85 -16.07
N ALA A 95 0.96 -2.04 -16.39
CA ALA A 95 0.96 -0.60 -16.19
C ALA A 95 0.49 -0.15 -14.79
N GLY A 96 0.22 -1.08 -13.86
CA GLY A 96 -0.13 -0.75 -12.48
C GLY A 96 0.83 0.24 -11.81
N GLY A 97 2.15 0.07 -12.01
CA GLY A 97 3.15 1.01 -11.48
C GLY A 97 3.09 2.42 -12.11
N LEU A 98 2.69 2.52 -13.38
CA LEU A 98 2.48 3.80 -14.07
C LEU A 98 1.27 4.53 -13.49
N ARG A 99 0.16 3.81 -13.32
CA ARG A 99 -1.08 4.35 -12.73
C ARG A 99 -0.87 4.80 -11.29
N ALA A 100 -0.14 4.03 -10.49
CA ALA A 100 0.25 4.41 -9.14
C ALA A 100 1.10 5.70 -9.12
N ALA A 101 2.10 5.81 -10.00
CA ALA A 101 2.93 7.02 -10.10
C ALA A 101 2.12 8.25 -10.53
N ALA A 102 1.24 8.10 -11.52
CA ALA A 102 0.35 9.17 -11.97
C ALA A 102 -0.59 9.65 -10.86
N LEU A 103 -1.15 8.72 -10.08
CA LEU A 103 -2.05 9.03 -8.96
C LEU A 103 -1.38 9.93 -7.92
N LEU A 104 -0.14 9.61 -7.54
CA LEU A 104 0.60 10.38 -6.54
C LEU A 104 0.97 11.78 -7.04
N VAL A 105 1.34 11.92 -8.32
CA VAL A 105 1.62 13.24 -8.90
C VAL A 105 0.33 14.06 -9.01
N LEU A 106 -0.79 13.43 -9.36
CA LEU A 106 -2.09 14.10 -9.41
C LEU A 106 -2.50 14.60 -8.03
N ALA A 107 -2.27 13.81 -6.98
CA ALA A 107 -2.56 14.21 -5.60
C ALA A 107 -1.75 15.44 -5.14
N ASP A 108 -0.53 15.63 -5.66
CA ASP A 108 0.28 16.83 -5.39
C ASP A 108 -0.35 18.11 -6.04
N LEU A 109 -1.24 17.96 -7.04
CA LEU A 109 -1.85 19.07 -7.78
C LEU A 109 -3.32 19.32 -7.43
N ASP A 110 -4.10 18.24 -7.30
CA ASP A 110 -5.53 18.25 -7.04
C ASP A 110 -5.89 17.02 -6.19
N GLU A 111 -5.91 17.23 -4.88
CA GLU A 111 -6.19 16.19 -3.88
C GLU A 111 -7.57 15.54 -4.09
N ALA A 112 -8.58 16.36 -4.43
CA ALA A 112 -9.96 15.91 -4.58
C ALA A 112 -10.13 15.06 -5.84
N LEU A 113 -9.57 15.50 -6.98
CA LEU A 113 -9.60 14.72 -8.22
C LEU A 113 -8.83 13.41 -8.07
N ALA A 114 -7.68 13.43 -7.38
CA ALA A 114 -6.92 12.22 -7.08
C ALA A 114 -7.73 11.22 -6.23
N ALA A 115 -8.51 11.69 -5.25
CA ALA A 115 -9.37 10.83 -4.44
C ALA A 115 -10.42 10.10 -5.29
N PHE A 116 -11.06 10.75 -6.27
CA PHE A 116 -11.99 10.08 -7.20
C PHE A 116 -11.31 8.97 -8.00
N HIS A 117 -10.10 9.23 -8.52
CA HIS A 117 -9.32 8.23 -9.23
C HIS A 117 -8.85 7.10 -8.33
N ALA A 118 -8.48 7.39 -7.08
CA ALA A 118 -8.09 6.40 -6.09
C ALA A 118 -9.25 5.45 -5.76
N VAL A 119 -10.46 5.97 -5.53
CA VAL A 119 -11.68 5.17 -5.30
C VAL A 119 -11.96 4.25 -6.50
N ARG A 120 -11.85 4.77 -7.73
CA ARG A 120 -11.99 3.95 -8.95
C ARG A 120 -10.96 2.82 -9.01
N ILE A 121 -9.71 3.12 -8.67
CA ILE A 121 -8.59 2.17 -8.68
C ILE A 121 -8.76 1.07 -7.62
N LEU A 122 -9.31 1.38 -6.44
CA LEU A 122 -9.58 0.37 -5.40
C LEU A 122 -10.44 -0.79 -5.91
N GLY A 123 -11.41 -0.50 -6.79
CA GLY A 123 -12.29 -1.50 -7.39
C GLY A 123 -11.76 -2.11 -8.70
N ASP A 124 -10.52 -1.80 -9.10
CA ASP A 124 -10.00 -2.24 -10.40
C ASP A 124 -9.58 -3.71 -10.39
N ARG A 125 -10.17 -4.49 -11.30
CA ARG A 125 -9.85 -5.90 -11.54
C ARG A 125 -8.40 -6.12 -12.01
N HIS A 126 -7.77 -5.10 -12.59
CA HIS A 126 -6.39 -5.15 -13.09
C HIS A 126 -5.36 -4.71 -12.04
N THR A 127 -5.58 -5.12 -10.80
CA THR A 127 -4.61 -4.97 -9.72
C THR A 127 -3.61 -6.14 -9.79
N SER A 128 -2.31 -5.87 -9.63
CA SER A 128 -1.25 -6.89 -9.59
C SER A 128 -1.51 -7.91 -8.47
N GLU A 129 -1.36 -9.20 -8.76
CA GLU A 129 -1.43 -10.26 -7.73
C GLU A 129 -0.20 -10.28 -6.82
N MET A 130 0.95 -9.80 -7.30
CA MET A 130 2.20 -9.85 -6.54
C MET A 130 2.40 -8.61 -5.66
N SER A 131 2.04 -7.43 -6.19
CA SER A 131 2.33 -6.15 -5.52
C SER A 131 1.09 -5.43 -5.00
N GLY A 132 -0.11 -5.84 -5.41
CA GLY A 132 -1.34 -5.10 -5.12
C GLY A 132 -1.45 -3.73 -5.81
N GLU A 133 -0.53 -3.38 -6.71
CA GLU A 133 -0.58 -2.10 -7.44
C GLU A 133 -1.58 -2.15 -8.60
N PRO A 134 -2.30 -1.04 -8.90
CA PRO A 134 -2.19 0.28 -8.27
C PRO A 134 -3.05 0.46 -7.00
N ALA A 135 -3.82 -0.55 -6.61
CA ALA A 135 -4.81 -0.42 -5.53
C ALA A 135 -4.19 -0.13 -4.15
N VAL A 136 -3.04 -0.72 -3.83
CA VAL A 136 -2.32 -0.44 -2.57
C VAL A 136 -1.92 1.04 -2.48
N THR A 137 -1.39 1.61 -3.57
CA THR A 137 -1.09 3.05 -3.61
C THR A 137 -2.35 3.89 -3.42
N ALA A 138 -3.46 3.52 -4.06
CA ALA A 138 -4.74 4.22 -3.89
C ALA A 138 -5.27 4.14 -2.45
N ALA A 139 -5.23 2.97 -1.81
CA ALA A 139 -5.64 2.80 -0.41
C ALA A 139 -4.80 3.68 0.53
N ARG A 140 -3.48 3.71 0.34
CA ARG A 140 -2.56 4.54 1.13
C ARG A 140 -2.80 6.03 0.91
N LEU A 141 -3.06 6.45 -0.33
CA LEU A 141 -3.41 7.84 -0.63
C LEU A 141 -4.71 8.23 0.10
N LEU A 142 -5.76 7.44 -0.06
CA LEU A 142 -7.05 7.68 0.61
C LEU A 142 -6.92 7.71 2.13
N SER A 143 -6.11 6.80 2.70
CA SER A 143 -5.76 6.82 4.13
C SER A 143 -5.11 8.14 4.54
N SER A 144 -4.10 8.59 3.81
CA SER A 144 -3.39 9.85 4.10
C SER A 144 -4.28 11.10 4.01
N GLN A 145 -5.35 11.03 3.20
CA GLN A 145 -6.36 12.07 3.04
C GLN A 145 -7.54 11.93 4.03
N GLY A 146 -7.51 10.94 4.93
CA GLY A 146 -8.53 10.73 5.96
C GLY A 146 -9.81 10.06 5.46
N HIS A 147 -9.81 9.42 4.28
CA HIS A 147 -10.97 8.74 3.70
C HIS A 147 -11.18 7.31 4.26
N SER A 148 -11.17 7.17 5.59
CA SER A 148 -11.29 5.88 6.28
C SER A 148 -12.58 5.11 5.98
N LEU A 149 -13.70 5.81 5.75
CA LEU A 149 -14.98 5.17 5.39
C LEU A 149 -14.91 4.40 4.06
N VAL A 150 -14.12 4.88 3.10
CA VAL A 150 -13.91 4.19 1.82
C VAL A 150 -13.12 2.91 2.04
N LEU A 151 -12.07 2.95 2.87
CA LEU A 151 -11.25 1.78 3.19
C LEU A 151 -12.06 0.71 3.94
N TYR A 152 -12.88 1.14 4.90
CA TYR A 152 -13.84 0.28 5.58
C TYR A 152 -14.79 -0.39 4.58
N GLN A 153 -15.37 0.38 3.66
CA GLN A 153 -16.29 -0.17 2.66
C GLN A 153 -15.59 -1.16 1.71
N ALA A 154 -14.32 -0.91 1.35
CA ALA A 154 -13.54 -1.82 0.51
C ALA A 154 -13.35 -3.18 1.19
N LEU A 155 -13.06 -3.20 2.50
CA LEU A 155 -12.90 -4.43 3.29
C LEU A 155 -14.20 -5.25 3.41
N ARG A 156 -15.36 -4.59 3.33
CA ARG A 156 -16.68 -5.26 3.32
C ARG A 156 -17.12 -5.76 1.94
N GLY A 157 -16.44 -5.33 0.88
CA GLY A 157 -16.88 -5.54 -0.51
C GLY A 157 -16.70 -6.95 -1.08
N GLY A 158 -16.24 -7.92 -0.29
CA GLY A 158 -15.97 -9.30 -0.72
C GLY A 158 -14.48 -9.59 -0.89
N ALA A 159 -14.13 -10.47 -1.85
CA ALA A 159 -12.77 -10.99 -2.04
C ALA A 159 -11.75 -9.89 -2.41
N ILE A 160 -11.14 -9.31 -1.38
CA ILE A 160 -10.09 -8.30 -1.46
C ILE A 160 -8.71 -8.97 -1.46
N LYS A 161 -7.78 -8.42 -2.24
CA LYS A 161 -6.40 -8.96 -2.27
C LYS A 161 -5.69 -8.71 -0.93
N PRO A 162 -4.82 -9.63 -0.46
CA PRO A 162 -4.22 -9.52 0.85
C PRO A 162 -3.44 -8.21 1.09
N GLU A 163 -2.66 -7.77 0.11
CA GLU A 163 -1.85 -6.55 0.18
C GLU A 163 -2.73 -5.30 0.25
N LEU A 164 -3.84 -5.30 -0.50
CA LEU A 164 -4.81 -4.22 -0.48
C LEU A 164 -5.57 -4.18 0.86
N ALA A 165 -6.00 -5.33 1.36
CA ALA A 165 -6.65 -5.44 2.66
C ALA A 165 -5.72 -4.96 3.78
N ALA A 166 -4.44 -5.33 3.75
CA ALA A 166 -3.44 -4.84 4.69
C ALA A 166 -3.33 -3.32 4.67
N ALA A 167 -3.21 -2.70 3.48
CA ALA A 167 -3.18 -1.25 3.35
C ALA A 167 -4.48 -0.57 3.84
N CYS A 168 -5.64 -1.20 3.63
CA CYS A 168 -6.90 -0.71 4.17
C CYS A 168 -6.93 -0.79 5.70
N PHE A 169 -6.47 -1.89 6.32
CA PHE A 169 -6.39 -2.02 7.78
C PHE A 169 -5.45 -0.99 8.40
N GLU A 170 -4.28 -0.75 7.81
CA GLU A 170 -3.36 0.32 8.23
C GLU A 170 -4.07 1.68 8.25
N GLY A 171 -4.87 1.97 7.22
CA GLY A 171 -5.66 3.22 7.15
C GLY A 171 -6.87 3.30 8.08
N LEU A 172 -7.19 2.22 8.81
CA LEU A 172 -8.24 2.18 9.83
C LEU A 172 -7.70 2.27 11.26
N ALA A 173 -6.42 2.63 11.46
CA ALA A 173 -5.81 2.79 12.78
C ALA A 173 -6.58 3.70 13.76
N GLY A 174 -7.30 4.70 13.25
CA GLY A 174 -8.14 5.62 14.04
C GLY A 174 -9.62 5.26 14.10
N ALA A 175 -10.04 4.12 13.55
CA ALA A 175 -11.45 3.72 13.53
C ALA A 175 -11.92 3.30 14.94
N PRO A 176 -13.21 3.50 15.30
CA PRO A 176 -13.72 3.10 16.60
C PRO A 176 -13.59 1.59 16.83
N ALA A 177 -13.22 1.18 18.06
CA ALA A 177 -13.07 -0.22 18.42
C ALA A 177 -14.31 -1.08 18.10
N SER A 178 -15.52 -0.54 18.25
CA SER A 178 -16.76 -1.26 17.92
C SER A 178 -16.89 -1.55 16.42
N VAL A 179 -16.38 -0.67 15.56
CA VAL A 179 -16.37 -0.86 14.11
C VAL A 179 -15.33 -1.91 13.73
N LEU A 180 -14.13 -1.84 14.31
CA LEU A 180 -13.06 -2.81 14.09
C LEU A 180 -13.44 -4.20 14.59
N ALA A 181 -14.07 -4.30 15.77
CA ALA A 181 -14.57 -5.55 16.31
C ALA A 181 -15.58 -6.20 15.37
N ALA A 182 -16.63 -5.46 14.96
CA ALA A 182 -17.66 -5.98 14.05
C ALA A 182 -17.06 -6.44 12.71
N LEU A 183 -16.17 -5.63 12.11
CA LEU A 183 -15.50 -5.96 10.86
C LEU A 183 -14.67 -7.25 10.99
N ALA A 184 -13.89 -7.36 12.06
CA ALA A 184 -13.04 -8.51 12.29
C ALA A 184 -13.88 -9.75 12.58
N GLU A 185 -14.87 -9.68 13.48
CA GLU A 185 -15.77 -10.81 13.79
C GLU A 185 -16.47 -11.37 12.55
N GLU A 186 -16.89 -10.49 11.63
CA GLU A 186 -17.57 -10.87 10.38
C GLU A 186 -16.60 -11.56 9.39
N HIS A 187 -15.38 -11.04 9.22
CA HIS A 187 -14.56 -11.39 8.05
C HIS A 187 -13.17 -11.97 8.33
N TRP A 188 -12.67 -12.00 9.58
CA TRP A 188 -11.25 -12.32 9.82
C TRP A 188 -10.84 -13.69 9.27
N ARG A 189 -11.77 -14.66 9.24
CA ARG A 189 -11.56 -16.03 8.73
C ARG A 189 -11.35 -16.09 7.22
N GLU A 190 -11.72 -15.04 6.49
CA GLU A 190 -11.51 -14.92 5.05
C GLU A 190 -10.13 -14.35 4.72
N TYR A 191 -9.43 -13.79 5.71
CA TYR A 191 -8.10 -13.20 5.53
C TYR A 191 -6.99 -14.21 5.78
N ALA A 192 -5.90 -14.04 5.03
CA ALA A 192 -4.67 -14.82 5.16
C ALA A 192 -3.45 -13.94 4.88
N GLY A 193 -2.26 -14.40 5.28
CA GLY A 193 -0.99 -13.74 5.02
C GLY A 193 -0.99 -12.28 5.50
N ALA A 194 -0.63 -11.35 4.62
CA ALA A 194 -0.49 -9.93 4.92
C ALA A 194 -1.78 -9.30 5.49
N ALA A 195 -2.96 -9.70 5.02
CA ALA A 195 -4.22 -9.13 5.48
C ALA A 195 -4.50 -9.47 6.95
N LEU A 196 -4.36 -10.74 7.32
CA LEU A 196 -4.62 -11.19 8.68
C LEU A 196 -3.57 -10.65 9.65
N LEU A 197 -2.31 -10.57 9.22
CA LEU A 197 -1.24 -9.95 10.00
C LEU A 197 -1.53 -8.47 10.30
N ALA A 198 -1.89 -7.69 9.27
CA ALA A 198 -2.24 -6.28 9.43
C ALA A 198 -3.48 -6.07 10.31
N LEU A 199 -4.48 -6.96 10.23
CA LEU A 199 -5.61 -6.94 11.14
C LEU A 199 -5.17 -7.19 12.59
N VAL A 200 -4.33 -8.18 12.84
CA VAL A 200 -3.80 -8.47 14.19
C VAL A 200 -3.04 -7.25 14.73
N ASP A 201 -2.17 -6.62 13.91
CA ASP A 201 -1.44 -5.41 14.28
C ASP A 201 -2.36 -4.26 14.63
N LEU A 202 -3.37 -4.02 13.81
CA LEU A 202 -4.39 -3.00 14.04
C LEU A 202 -5.09 -3.21 15.39
N LEU A 203 -5.55 -4.42 15.67
CA LEU A 203 -6.27 -4.73 16.91
C LEU A 203 -5.37 -4.61 18.16
N LEU A 204 -4.10 -5.03 18.07
CA LEU A 204 -3.16 -4.99 19.18
C LEU A 204 -2.72 -3.57 19.53
N THR A 205 -2.46 -2.75 18.51
CA THR A 205 -1.96 -1.38 18.67
C THR A 205 -3.08 -0.40 19.04
N HIS A 206 -4.35 -0.76 18.81
CA HIS A 206 -5.49 0.10 19.14
C HIS A 206 -5.52 0.49 20.65
N PRO A 207 -5.86 1.74 20.99
CA PRO A 207 -5.95 2.21 22.38
C PRO A 207 -6.86 1.33 23.24
N ASP A 208 -8.01 0.92 22.68
CA ASP A 208 -8.98 0.03 23.33
C ASP A 208 -8.76 -1.47 23.05
N ALA A 209 -7.51 -1.92 22.83
CA ALA A 209 -7.23 -3.34 22.51
C ALA A 209 -7.84 -4.33 23.51
N GLY A 210 -8.05 -3.93 24.77
CA GLY A 210 -8.74 -4.77 25.76
C GLY A 210 -10.18 -5.14 25.37
N ARG A 211 -10.90 -4.28 24.64
CA ARG A 211 -12.23 -4.58 24.08
C ARG A 211 -12.17 -5.49 22.86
N LEU A 212 -11.02 -5.55 22.20
CA LEU A 212 -10.75 -6.34 21.00
C LEU A 212 -10.13 -7.71 21.34
N SER A 213 -9.91 -7.98 22.64
CA SER A 213 -9.26 -9.20 23.13
C SER A 213 -9.99 -10.46 22.67
N GLY A 214 -11.33 -10.46 22.67
CA GLY A 214 -12.12 -11.60 22.22
C GLY A 214 -11.83 -11.99 20.77
N VAL A 215 -11.71 -11.01 19.87
CA VAL A 215 -11.38 -11.24 18.47
C VAL A 215 -9.96 -11.79 18.32
N LEU A 216 -8.97 -11.14 18.97
CA LEU A 216 -7.58 -11.59 18.96
C LEU A 216 -7.44 -13.03 19.49
N ALA A 217 -8.20 -13.35 20.53
CA ALA A 217 -8.18 -14.66 21.13
C ALA A 217 -8.84 -15.72 20.23
N GLY A 218 -9.92 -15.37 19.51
CA GLY A 218 -10.50 -16.21 18.46
C GLY A 218 -9.52 -16.46 17.30
N ILE A 219 -8.74 -15.45 16.88
CA ILE A 219 -7.66 -15.63 15.90
C ILE A 219 -6.62 -16.63 16.43
N VAL A 220 -6.16 -16.47 17.68
CA VAL A 220 -5.21 -17.40 18.31
C VAL A 220 -5.77 -18.82 18.42
N GLU A 221 -7.08 -19.00 18.59
CA GLU A 221 -7.72 -20.31 18.67
C GLU A 221 -7.87 -20.99 17.31
N GLU A 222 -8.29 -20.25 16.29
CA GLU A 222 -8.84 -20.83 15.07
C GLU A 222 -7.98 -20.58 13.82
N ALA A 223 -7.08 -19.60 13.81
CA ALA A 223 -6.32 -19.25 12.60
C ALA A 223 -5.47 -20.43 12.12
N ALA A 224 -5.60 -20.80 10.84
CA ALA A 224 -4.91 -21.96 10.27
C ALA A 224 -3.38 -21.83 10.26
N ASP A 225 -2.88 -20.60 10.08
CA ASP A 225 -1.45 -20.30 10.03
C ASP A 225 -0.84 -20.17 11.42
N LEU A 226 0.04 -21.11 11.79
CA LEU A 226 0.69 -21.13 13.10
C LEU A 226 1.70 -20.00 13.29
N ASP A 227 2.19 -19.37 12.23
CA ASP A 227 3.09 -18.21 12.34
C ASP A 227 2.29 -16.96 12.75
N ILE A 228 1.08 -16.78 12.22
CA ILE A 228 0.13 -15.75 12.71
C ILE A 228 -0.21 -15.96 14.18
N VAL A 229 -0.41 -17.22 14.58
CA VAL A 229 -0.75 -17.58 15.97
C VAL A 229 0.40 -17.29 16.91
N ARG A 230 1.62 -17.69 16.53
CA ARG A 230 2.84 -17.37 17.28
C ARG A 230 3.00 -15.86 17.42
N TYR A 231 2.83 -15.14 16.31
CA TYR A 231 2.93 -13.69 16.29
C TYR A 231 1.92 -13.03 17.22
N ALA A 232 0.62 -13.33 17.05
CA ALA A 232 -0.45 -12.76 17.86
C ALA A 232 -0.24 -13.03 19.36
N ALA A 233 0.04 -14.29 19.74
CA ALA A 233 0.29 -14.65 21.14
C ALA A 233 1.48 -13.88 21.73
N THR A 234 2.60 -13.82 21.00
CA THR A 234 3.81 -13.11 21.44
C THR A 234 3.54 -11.61 21.58
N ALA A 235 2.87 -11.01 20.61
CA ALA A 235 2.58 -9.58 20.59
C ALA A 235 1.54 -9.17 21.66
N MET A 236 0.56 -10.04 21.97
CA MET A 236 -0.37 -9.86 23.09
C MET A 236 0.38 -9.75 24.43
N VAL A 237 1.37 -10.62 24.66
CA VAL A 237 2.21 -10.59 25.87
C VAL A 237 3.14 -9.38 25.87
N ALA A 238 3.81 -9.11 24.75
CA ALA A 238 4.72 -7.97 24.60
C ALA A 238 4.03 -6.61 24.82
N GLY A 239 2.75 -6.51 24.42
CA GLY A 239 1.94 -5.31 24.65
C GLY A 239 1.61 -5.02 26.11
N ARG A 240 1.81 -6.00 27.03
CA ARG A 240 1.60 -5.89 28.48
C ARG A 240 0.24 -5.31 28.89
N LYS A 241 -0.80 -5.56 28.09
CA LYS A 241 -2.17 -5.15 28.39
C LYS A 241 -2.85 -6.30 29.16
N PRO A 242 -3.27 -6.12 30.44
CA PRO A 242 -3.82 -7.21 31.25
C PRO A 242 -4.96 -7.99 30.57
N PRO A 243 -5.95 -7.35 29.91
CA PRO A 243 -7.03 -8.09 29.25
C PRO A 243 -6.56 -9.00 28.11
N LEU A 244 -5.44 -8.66 27.44
CA LEU A 244 -4.87 -9.51 26.40
C LEU A 244 -4.13 -10.71 27.01
N ILE A 245 -3.39 -10.48 28.10
CA ILE A 245 -2.69 -11.56 28.81
C ILE A 245 -3.71 -12.55 29.40
N GLU A 246 -4.74 -12.07 30.09
CA GLU A 246 -5.81 -12.90 30.64
C GLU A 246 -6.50 -13.72 29.54
N ALA A 247 -6.82 -13.10 28.41
CA ALA A 247 -7.38 -13.80 27.26
C ALA A 247 -6.44 -14.92 26.77
N LEU A 248 -5.14 -14.70 26.77
CA LEU A 248 -4.15 -15.70 26.35
C LEU A 248 -3.95 -16.82 27.39
N GLU A 249 -3.96 -16.50 28.68
CA GLU A 249 -3.86 -17.47 29.78
C GLU A 249 -4.98 -18.50 29.75
N THR A 250 -6.23 -18.06 29.49
CA THR A 250 -7.37 -18.98 29.33
C THR A 250 -7.20 -19.98 28.18
N ARG A 251 -6.24 -19.73 27.27
CA ARG A 251 -5.92 -20.55 26.09
C ARG A 251 -4.60 -21.32 26.21
N ALA A 252 -3.94 -21.27 27.37
CA ALA A 252 -2.71 -22.01 27.63
C ALA A 252 -2.87 -23.54 27.49
N ASN A 253 -4.10 -24.05 27.62
CA ASN A 253 -4.43 -25.48 27.51
C ASN A 253 -4.92 -25.91 26.12
N LEU A 254 -4.84 -25.05 25.10
CA LEU A 254 -5.16 -25.45 23.73
C LEU A 254 -4.31 -26.67 23.31
N PRO A 255 -4.87 -27.60 22.52
CA PRO A 255 -4.16 -28.82 22.16
C PRO A 255 -3.04 -28.56 21.15
N GLY A 256 -2.04 -29.44 21.17
CA GLY A 256 -0.97 -29.52 20.18
C GLY A 256 -0.11 -28.26 20.09
N ARG A 257 0.42 -28.01 18.88
CA ARG A 257 1.41 -26.94 18.63
C ARG A 257 0.87 -25.55 18.99
N ARG A 258 -0.43 -25.32 18.85
CA ARG A 258 -1.07 -24.03 19.18
C ARG A 258 -0.93 -23.69 20.66
N GLY A 259 -1.28 -24.61 21.56
CA GLY A 259 -1.11 -24.37 23.00
C GLY A 259 0.36 -24.26 23.41
N GLU A 260 1.26 -24.96 22.72
CA GLU A 260 2.72 -24.79 22.95
C GLU A 260 3.16 -23.35 22.65
N LEU A 261 2.74 -22.78 21.52
CA LEU A 261 3.05 -21.40 21.15
C LEU A 261 2.49 -20.39 22.16
N VAL A 262 1.27 -20.62 22.64
CA VAL A 262 0.64 -19.79 23.67
C VAL A 262 1.44 -19.83 24.97
N ARG A 263 1.83 -21.03 25.43
CA ARG A 263 2.65 -21.18 26.64
C ARG A 263 4.04 -20.57 26.47
N GLU A 264 4.67 -20.76 25.30
CA GLU A 264 5.96 -20.15 24.95
C GLU A 264 5.88 -18.62 25.07
N ALA A 265 4.84 -17.99 24.51
CA ALA A 265 4.63 -16.55 24.63
C ALA A 265 4.46 -16.09 26.09
N LEU A 266 3.66 -16.81 26.89
CA LEU A 266 3.44 -16.48 28.31
C LEU A 266 4.72 -16.54 29.16
N THR A 267 5.72 -17.34 28.77
CA THR A 267 7.02 -17.37 29.47
C THR A 267 7.81 -16.05 29.37
N LEU A 268 7.42 -15.15 28.46
CA LEU A 268 8.04 -13.82 28.31
C LEU A 268 7.59 -12.83 29.38
N LEU A 269 6.59 -13.17 30.21
CA LEU A 269 6.21 -12.34 31.34
C LEU A 269 7.31 -12.35 32.41
N PRO A 270 7.65 -11.18 32.98
CA PRO A 270 8.58 -11.12 34.10
C PRO A 270 8.00 -11.88 35.30
N THR A 271 8.89 -12.59 35.99
CA THR A 271 8.58 -13.33 37.23
C THR A 271 8.49 -12.41 38.44
#